data_AF-A0A8D2FED4-F1
#
_entry.id   AF-A0A8D2FED4-F1
#
_cell.length_a   1.000
_cell.length_b   1.000
_cell.length_c   1.000
_cell.angle_alpha   90.00
_cell.angle_beta   90.00
_cell.angle_gamma   90.00
#
_symmetry.space_group_name_H-M   'P 1'
#
loop_
_entity.id
_entity.type
_entity.pdbx_description
1 polymer ?
#
loop_
_entity_poly.entity_id
_entity_poly.type
_entity_poly.pdbx_seq_one_letter_code
_entity_poly.pdbx_strand_id
1 'polypeptide(L)' 'MKNTSWIRKNWLLVAGISFIGVHVGTYFLQRSAKQSVKSVSKQTKEY' A
#
# COMPACT_ATOMS: atom_id res chain seq x y z
N MET A 1 -29.87 -5.81 23.98
CA MET A 1 -28.48 -5.34 24.07
C MET A 1 -28.09 -4.78 22.71
N LYS A 2 -27.98 -3.46 22.60
CA LYS A 2 -27.90 -2.76 21.31
C LYS A 2 -26.61 -3.18 20.59
N ASN A 3 -26.74 -3.66 19.35
CA ASN A 3 -25.68 -4.07 18.43
C ASN A 3 -24.48 -3.12 18.52
N THR A 4 -23.54 -3.39 19.43
CA THR A 4 -22.29 -2.64 19.50
C THR A 4 -21.58 -3.01 18.23
N SER A 5 -21.57 -2.07 17.26
CA SER A 5 -21.04 -2.30 15.93
C SER A 5 -19.69 -2.99 16.04
N TRP A 6 -19.56 -4.12 15.37
CA TRP A 6 -18.34 -4.92 15.34
C TRP A 6 -17.12 -4.05 14.97
N ILE A 7 -17.36 -3.01 14.15
CA ILE A 7 -16.38 -2.00 13.78
C ILE A 7 -15.85 -1.18 14.96
N ARG A 8 -16.68 -0.89 15.97
CA ARG A 8 -16.30 -0.10 17.14
C ARG A 8 -15.45 -0.92 18.11
N LYS A 9 -15.67 -2.24 18.15
CA LYS A 9 -14.88 -3.19 18.96
C LYS A 9 -13.53 -3.50 18.31
N ASN A 10 -13.47 -3.48 16.99
CA ASN A 10 -12.26 -3.74 16.19
C ASN A 10 -11.66 -2.47 15.57
N TRP A 11 -12.02 -1.28 16.06
CA TRP A 11 -11.61 -0.02 15.42
C TRP A 11 -10.08 0.14 15.41
N LEU A 12 -9.39 -0.30 16.47
CA LEU A 12 -7.93 -0.30 16.51
C LEU A 12 -7.30 -1.17 15.42
N LEU A 13 -7.91 -2.33 15.10
CA LEU A 13 -7.47 -3.18 13.99
C LEU A 13 -7.67 -2.48 12.64
N VAL A 14 -8.82 -1.84 12.45
CA VAL A 14 -9.09 -1.06 11.22
C VAL A 14 -8.09 0.09 11.07
N ALA A 15 -7.81 0.82 12.14
CA ALA A 15 -6.82 1.90 12.13
C ALA A 15 -5.40 1.37 11.84
N GLY A 16 -5.02 0.25 12.45
CA GLY A 16 -3.72 -0.40 12.21
C GLY A 16 -3.55 -0.87 10.76
N ILE A 17 -4.55 -1.58 10.22
CA ILE A 17 -4.53 -2.04 8.82
C ILE A 17 -4.54 -0.86 7.85
N SER A 18 -5.27 0.22 8.15
CA SER A 18 -5.27 1.43 7.32
C SER A 18 -3.89 2.09 7.28
N PHE A 19 -3.22 2.22 8.41
CA PHE A 19 -1.86 2.80 8.47
C PHE A 19 -0.86 1.93 7.70
N ILE A 20 -0.87 0.62 7.93
CA ILE A 20 0.02 -0.33 7.23
C ILE A 20 -0.30 -0.35 5.74
N GLY A 21 -1.58 -0.35 5.36
CA GLY A 21 -2.02 -0.36 3.97
C GLY A 21 -1.59 0.87 3.19
N VAL A 22 -1.70 2.07 3.78
CA VAL A 22 -1.20 3.30 3.16
C VAL A 22 0.33 3.26 3.07
N HIS A 23 1.02 2.83 4.12
CA HIS A 23 2.48 2.81 4.14
C HIS A 23 3.05 1.80 3.13
N VAL A 24 2.52 0.58 3.12
CA VAL A 24 2.90 -0.48 2.18
C VAL A 24 2.44 -0.15 0.77
N GLY A 25 1.25 0.42 0.58
CA GLY A 25 0.74 0.83 -0.72
C GLY A 25 1.62 1.92 -1.35
N THR A 26 1.97 2.96 -0.58
CA THR A 26 2.92 3.99 -1.04
C THR A 26 4.30 3.39 -1.29
N TYR A 27 4.80 2.53 -0.41
CA TYR A 27 6.10 1.87 -0.61
C TYR A 27 6.09 0.99 -1.86
N PHE A 28 5.02 0.24 -2.10
CA PHE A 28 4.86 -0.63 -3.26
C PHE A 28 4.73 0.18 -4.54
N LEU A 29 3.98 1.28 -4.52
CA LEU A 29 3.86 2.18 -5.67
C LEU A 29 5.21 2.84 -5.99
N GLN A 30 5.94 3.30 -4.96
CA GLN A 30 7.26 3.90 -5.12
C GLN A 30 8.31 2.87 -5.58
N ARG A 31 8.23 1.63 -5.08
CA ARG A 31 9.04 0.49 -5.52
C ARG A 31 8.74 0.14 -6.98
N SER A 32 7.47 0.05 -7.34
CA SER A 32 7.00 -0.25 -8.69
C SER A 32 7.37 0.84 -9.68
N ALA A 33 7.25 2.11 -9.30
CA ALA A 33 7.69 3.24 -10.11
C ALA A 33 9.22 3.20 -10.34
N LYS A 34 10.02 2.97 -9.29
CA LYS A 34 11.48 2.80 -9.44
C LYS A 34 11.86 1.59 -10.29
N GLN A 35 11.09 0.51 -10.20
CA GLN A 35 11.28 -0.69 -11.01
C GLN A 35 10.90 -0.47 -12.48
N SER A 36 9.81 0.28 -12.72
CA SER A 36 9.34 0.68 -14.04
C SER A 36 10.34 1.58 -14.78
N VAL A 37 10.93 2.55 -14.09
CA VAL A 37 12.00 3.40 -14.66
C VAL A 37 13.26 2.58 -14.97
N LYS A 38 13.58 1.57 -14.13
CA LYS A 38 14.68 0.63 -14.42
C LYS A 38 14.43 -0.19 -15.69
N SER A 39 13.20 -0.64 -15.94
CA SER A 39 12.85 -1.33 -17.20
C SER A 39 12.97 -0.42 -18.42
N VAL A 40 12.56 0.85 -18.32
CA VAL A 40 12.73 1.81 -19.44
C VAL A 40 14.21 2.08 -19.72
N SER A 41 15.04 2.26 -18.70
CA SER A 41 16.48 2.50 -18.87
C SER A 41 17.26 1.32 -19.45
N LYS A 42 16.75 0.09 -19.30
CA LYS A 42 17.35 -1.11 -19.90
C LYS A 42 16.94 -1.26 -21.37
N GLN A 43 15.77 -0.75 -21.76
CA GLN A 43 15.28 -0.78 -23.14
C GLN A 43 15.91 0.31 -24.02
N THR A 44 16.28 1.47 -23.45
CA THR A 44 16.93 2.57 -24.20
C THR A 44 18.44 2.37 -24.42
N LYS A 45 19.09 1.40 -23.72
CA LYS A 45 20.50 1.07 -23.95
C LYS A 45 20.73 0.01 -25.04
N GLU A 46 19.67 -0.49 -25.66
CA GLU A 46 19.73 -1.41 -26.81
C GLU A 46 19.27 -0.73 -28.12
N TYR A 47 19.61 0.54 -28.30
CA TYR A 47 19.54 1.23 -29.60
C TYR A 47 20.76 2.12 -29.80
#